data_AF-A0A0W0EX97-F1
#
_entry.id   AF-A0A0W0EX97-F1
#
_cell.length_a   1.000
_cell.length_b   1.000
_cell.length_c   1.000
_cell.angle_alpha   90.00
_cell.angle_beta   90.00
_cell.angle_gamma   90.00
#
_symmetry.space_group_name_H-M   'P 1'
#
loop_
_entity.id
_entity.type
_entity.pdbx_description
1 polymer ?
#
loop_
_entity_poly.entity_id
_entity_poly.type
_entity_poly.pdbx_seq_one_letter_code
_entity_poly.pdbx_strand_id
1 'polypeptide(L)'
;MATDRLKNRYAKMHTNPYRYLKKNLMLQRKGIIALLFLCLLIYWATSQSPLQTRENVSEQRISPSELEVIHGAIDEELAIQLPLNNTSVNSAWLDNLMSSEPTHAFSQQSDFDLECYLEERAWNHSRIQSTFGRRHRPSRCTQRLQLQPVDTASHICSLIAGRRILLVGPESSFHLHMDWLHALEIHENRSHICPGAEFCNSHQICLPPADEPEDFFEKGGFKKLPSSRELASTASASLRYALSTTLYAASNSKDPMYTKPQIDASTGVRMRNSYWLGQAKKSDLIIMNRGPIPAPAWTYDRTAEGNWSFLDALPRFKNSNGVEVLWEGEIERKIIAAALYTTLFTFLPSVSQTFQTLRNQRDLRGKLLLWHGSWFIQPKCLNPQGRTITDPRSAFSTGPGTNHWVLYYNAQVYMQNYLLQSLLPRFDIPFIPQNVPMYTTNVTFVLQRSTQPRECLRYAFGSPVEEIMRSTLLSGVWKALEGLE
;
A
#
# COMPACT_ATOMS: atom_id res chain seq x y z
N MET A 1 -14.85 -9.20 45.09
CA MET A 1 -13.84 -8.32 45.71
C MET A 1 -12.53 -8.15 44.92
N ALA A 2 -12.18 -9.05 43.97
CA ALA A 2 -11.01 -8.86 43.09
C ALA A 2 -11.28 -7.98 41.85
N THR A 3 -12.55 -7.78 41.48
CA THR A 3 -12.99 -7.03 40.30
C THR A 3 -13.03 -5.51 40.51
N ASP A 4 -13.14 -5.01 41.74
CA ASP A 4 -13.17 -3.57 42.03
C ASP A 4 -11.78 -2.91 42.11
N ARG A 5 -10.70 -3.71 42.26
CA ARG A 5 -9.32 -3.18 42.28
C ARG A 5 -8.76 -2.89 40.89
N LEU A 6 -9.33 -3.48 39.83
CA LEU A 6 -8.91 -3.23 38.44
C LEU A 6 -9.55 -1.96 37.83
N LYS A 7 -10.80 -1.64 38.20
CA LYS A 7 -11.46 -0.40 37.76
C LYS A 7 -10.80 0.87 38.33
N ASN A 8 -10.25 0.81 39.55
CA ASN A 8 -9.61 1.96 40.19
C ASN A 8 -8.19 2.28 39.69
N ARG A 9 -7.52 1.36 38.98
CA ARG A 9 -6.19 1.65 38.38
C ARG A 9 -6.28 2.32 37.00
N TYR A 10 -7.36 2.08 36.25
CA TYR A 10 -7.60 2.76 34.97
C TYR A 10 -7.97 4.24 35.12
N ALA A 11 -8.64 4.62 36.23
CA ALA A 11 -9.05 6.01 36.47
C ALA A 11 -7.91 6.96 36.88
N LYS A 12 -6.74 6.45 37.31
CA LYS A 12 -5.64 7.26 37.86
C LYS A 12 -4.55 7.63 36.84
N MET A 13 -4.63 7.13 35.60
CA MET A 13 -3.67 7.44 34.53
C MET A 13 -4.06 8.65 33.65
N HIS A 14 -5.26 9.23 33.82
CA HIS A 14 -5.76 10.28 32.92
C HIS A 14 -5.90 11.69 33.51
N THR A 15 -5.38 11.97 34.70
CA THR A 15 -5.42 13.33 35.26
C THR A 15 -4.06 14.01 35.19
N ASN A 16 -3.94 14.88 34.17
CA ASN A 16 -3.10 16.10 34.09
C ASN A 16 -2.00 16.15 32.99
N PRO A 17 -2.39 16.29 31.70
CA PRO A 17 -1.46 16.49 30.58
C PRO A 17 -0.84 17.90 30.49
N TYR A 18 -1.24 18.87 31.34
CA TYR A 18 -0.84 20.27 31.18
C TYR A 18 0.50 20.64 31.84
N ARG A 19 1.04 19.82 32.75
CA ARG A 19 2.29 20.15 33.47
C ARG A 19 3.57 19.84 32.67
N TYR A 20 3.52 18.90 31.72
CA TYR A 20 4.68 18.53 30.90
C TYR A 20 4.86 19.45 29.68
N LEU A 21 3.77 19.98 29.14
CA LEU A 21 3.80 20.84 27.94
C LEU A 21 4.47 22.20 28.21
N LYS A 22 4.31 22.77 29.41
CA LYS A 22 4.87 24.09 29.76
C LYS A 22 6.39 24.08 29.98
N LYS A 23 6.97 22.94 30.40
CA LYS A 23 8.43 22.79 30.54
C LYS A 23 9.14 22.58 29.20
N ASN A 24 8.52 21.84 28.27
CA ASN A 24 9.10 21.63 26.93
C ASN A 24 8.99 22.85 26.01
N LEU A 25 7.95 23.68 26.14
CA LEU A 25 7.85 24.93 25.37
C LEU A 25 8.93 25.96 25.74
N MET A 26 9.42 25.97 26.98
CA MET A 26 10.51 26.86 27.42
C MET A 26 11.89 26.39 26.91
N LEU A 27 12.11 25.07 26.80
CA LEU A 27 13.36 24.54 26.23
C LEU A 27 13.42 24.72 24.70
N GLN A 28 12.30 24.60 23.98
CA GLN A 28 12.28 24.85 22.54
C GLN A 28 12.49 26.32 22.16
N ARG A 29 11.97 27.27 22.95
CA ARG A 29 12.21 28.71 22.68
C ARG A 29 13.69 29.10 22.83
N LYS A 30 14.42 28.51 23.78
CA LYS A 30 15.86 28.77 23.95
C LYS A 30 16.70 28.11 22.85
N GLY A 31 16.30 26.93 22.37
CA GLY A 31 16.97 26.25 21.26
C GLY A 31 16.82 26.98 19.91
N ILE A 32 15.64 27.53 19.62
CA ILE A 32 15.38 28.26 18.37
C ILE A 32 16.15 29.58 18.30
N ILE A 33 16.25 30.31 19.42
CA ILE A 33 17.04 31.56 19.48
C ILE A 33 18.53 31.28 19.30
N ALA A 34 19.06 30.18 19.87
CA ALA A 34 20.45 29.78 19.68
C ALA A 34 20.74 29.37 18.22
N LEU A 35 19.80 28.69 17.56
CA LEU A 35 19.95 28.29 16.16
C LEU A 35 19.90 29.49 15.20
N LEU A 36 19.04 30.47 15.48
CA LEU A 36 18.97 31.72 14.70
C LEU A 36 20.23 32.58 14.88
N PHE A 37 20.79 32.62 16.09
CA PHE A 37 22.07 33.28 16.33
C PHE A 37 23.25 32.59 15.62
N LEU A 38 23.25 31.25 15.57
CA LEU A 38 24.26 30.48 14.85
C LEU A 38 24.17 30.70 13.33
N CYS A 39 22.95 30.76 12.78
CA CYS A 39 22.73 31.06 11.36
C CYS A 39 23.14 32.50 11.00
N LEU A 40 22.86 33.47 11.87
CA LEU A 40 23.31 34.86 11.71
C LEU A 40 24.84 34.98 11.80
N LEU A 41 25.49 34.22 12.67
CA LEU A 41 26.96 34.17 12.76
C LEU A 41 27.59 33.52 11.53
N ILE A 42 26.99 32.46 10.98
CA ILE A 42 27.45 31.83 9.73
C ILE A 42 27.25 32.77 8.53
N TYR A 43 26.11 33.47 8.47
CA TYR A 43 25.84 34.48 7.44
C TYR A 43 26.77 35.70 7.54
N TRP A 44 27.08 36.13 8.77
CA TRP A 44 28.03 37.22 9.00
C TRP A 44 29.48 36.82 8.68
N ALA A 45 29.88 35.60 9.06
CA ALA A 45 31.21 35.04 8.75
C ALA A 45 31.42 34.76 7.25
N THR A 46 30.36 34.58 6.48
CA THR A 46 30.43 34.37 5.01
C THR A 46 30.25 35.66 4.21
N SER A 47 29.79 36.76 4.83
CA SER A 47 29.58 38.05 4.17
C SER A 47 30.74 39.04 4.34
N GLN A 48 31.80 38.67 5.05
CA GLN A 48 33.04 39.42 5.06
C GLN A 48 34.23 38.54 4.70
N SER A 49 34.68 38.63 3.45
CA SER A 49 36.12 38.69 3.14
C SER A 49 36.39 39.13 1.70
N PRO A 50 37.56 39.74 1.46
CA PRO A 50 37.79 40.63 0.34
C PRO A 50 38.50 39.96 -0.84
N LEU A 51 38.57 40.75 -1.92
CA LEU A 51 39.41 40.64 -3.11
C LEU A 51 40.69 39.80 -3.01
N GLN A 52 40.92 39.10 -4.14
CA GLN A 52 42.18 38.78 -4.84
C GLN A 52 42.76 37.35 -4.82
N THR A 53 42.86 36.88 -6.07
CA THR A 53 43.88 36.01 -6.71
C THR A 53 43.79 34.47 -6.61
N ARG A 54 43.46 33.90 -7.79
CA ARG A 54 44.06 32.75 -8.50
C ARG A 54 44.37 31.47 -7.70
N GLU A 55 43.64 30.39 -7.99
CA GLU A 55 44.13 29.18 -8.69
C GLU A 55 43.00 28.16 -8.93
N ASN A 56 43.15 27.38 -10.00
CA ASN A 56 42.14 26.55 -10.66
C ASN A 56 41.71 25.32 -9.84
N VAL A 57 40.42 25.21 -9.52
CA VAL A 57 39.68 23.93 -9.43
C VAL A 57 38.28 24.14 -9.99
N SER A 58 37.96 23.44 -11.08
CA SER A 58 36.70 23.51 -11.81
C SER A 58 35.58 22.75 -11.09
N GLU A 59 34.60 23.46 -10.54
CA GLU A 59 33.25 22.93 -10.29
C GLU A 59 32.51 22.82 -11.64
N GLN A 60 32.30 21.59 -12.10
CA GLN A 60 31.37 21.29 -13.20
C GLN A 60 29.94 21.58 -12.71
N ARG A 61 29.38 22.71 -13.15
CA ARG A 61 27.92 22.88 -13.22
C ARG A 61 27.41 22.01 -14.36
N ILE A 62 26.56 21.05 -14.02
CA ILE A 62 25.82 20.26 -14.99
C ILE A 62 24.96 21.22 -15.82
N SER A 63 25.20 21.24 -17.12
CA SER A 63 24.47 22.05 -18.09
C SER A 63 23.01 21.57 -18.19
N PRO A 64 22.02 22.44 -18.44
CA PRO A 64 20.66 22.02 -18.79
C PRO A 64 20.61 20.98 -19.92
N SER A 65 21.59 20.98 -20.83
CA SER A 65 21.74 19.97 -21.89
C SER A 65 22.22 18.60 -21.40
N GLU A 66 22.90 18.52 -20.25
CA GLU A 66 23.29 17.25 -19.62
C GLU A 66 22.13 16.64 -18.80
N LEU A 67 21.19 17.47 -18.32
CA LEU A 67 19.92 17.00 -17.75
C LEU A 67 19.00 16.38 -18.82
N GLU A 68 18.99 16.92 -20.04
CA GLU A 68 18.26 16.33 -21.19
C GLU A 68 18.84 14.97 -21.61
N VAL A 69 20.16 14.76 -21.49
CA VAL A 69 20.81 13.47 -21.75
C VAL A 69 20.48 12.43 -20.67
N ILE A 70 20.36 12.85 -19.40
CA ILE A 70 19.93 11.95 -18.31
C ILE A 70 18.45 11.58 -18.42
N HIS A 71 17.59 12.50 -18.85
CA HIS A 71 16.18 12.20 -19.17
C HIS A 71 16.07 11.26 -20.38
N GLY A 72 16.86 11.47 -21.44
CA GLY A 72 16.89 10.60 -22.62
C GLY A 72 17.38 9.18 -22.33
N ALA A 73 18.35 9.00 -21.42
CA ALA A 73 18.85 7.67 -21.04
C ALA A 73 17.84 6.86 -20.20
N ILE A 74 17.04 7.53 -19.38
CA ILE A 74 15.93 6.89 -18.63
C ILE A 74 14.80 6.50 -19.59
N ASP A 75 14.51 7.34 -20.59
CA ASP A 75 13.51 7.05 -21.62
C ASP A 75 13.93 5.89 -22.54
N GLU A 76 15.21 5.78 -22.93
CA GLU A 76 15.70 4.66 -23.76
C GLU A 76 15.73 3.32 -23.01
N GLU A 77 16.11 3.29 -21.73
CA GLU A 77 16.20 2.04 -20.97
C GLU A 77 14.82 1.55 -20.46
N LEU A 78 13.88 2.46 -20.19
CA LEU A 78 12.46 2.09 -20.00
C LEU A 78 11.77 1.71 -21.31
N ALA A 79 12.11 2.35 -22.44
CA ALA A 79 11.55 2.04 -23.76
C ALA A 79 11.98 0.67 -24.29
N ILE A 80 13.18 0.20 -23.91
CA ILE A 80 13.68 -1.13 -24.27
C ILE A 80 13.02 -2.22 -23.41
N GLN A 81 12.49 -1.90 -22.23
CA GLN A 81 11.94 -2.88 -21.28
C GLN A 81 10.41 -2.85 -21.10
N LEU A 82 9.74 -1.77 -21.51
CA LEU A 82 8.28 -1.67 -21.64
C LEU A 82 7.99 -1.17 -23.06
N PRO A 83 7.07 -1.79 -23.83
CA PRO A 83 6.72 -1.30 -25.16
C PRO A 83 5.86 -0.05 -25.02
N LEU A 84 6.46 1.06 -24.59
CA LEU A 84 5.83 2.36 -24.43
C LEU A 84 6.30 3.34 -25.51
N ASN A 85 7.40 3.05 -26.22
CA ASN A 85 7.97 3.95 -27.23
C ASN A 85 7.23 4.02 -28.59
N ASN A 86 6.04 3.45 -28.69
CA ASN A 86 5.14 3.71 -29.82
C ASN A 86 3.65 3.56 -29.49
N THR A 87 3.31 3.44 -28.20
CA THR A 87 1.94 3.66 -27.78
C THR A 87 1.84 5.14 -27.46
N SER A 88 1.38 5.92 -28.43
CA SER A 88 0.46 6.99 -28.09
C SER A 88 -0.48 6.42 -27.03
N VAL A 89 -0.57 7.03 -25.85
CA VAL A 89 -1.66 6.70 -24.92
C VAL A 89 -2.91 6.79 -25.78
N ASN A 90 -3.48 5.62 -26.11
CA ASN A 90 -4.54 5.56 -27.10
C ASN A 90 -5.60 6.49 -26.57
N SER A 91 -5.90 7.58 -27.26
CA SER A 91 -6.90 8.52 -26.77
C SER A 91 -8.18 7.74 -26.51
N ALA A 92 -8.47 6.67 -27.26
CA ALA A 92 -9.57 5.74 -27.00
C ALA A 92 -9.51 5.02 -25.64
N TRP A 93 -8.35 4.77 -25.03
CA TRP A 93 -8.27 4.19 -23.67
C TRP A 93 -8.56 5.25 -22.60
N LEU A 94 -7.98 6.44 -22.73
CA LEU A 94 -8.31 7.59 -21.88
C LEU A 94 -9.78 7.99 -22.05
N ASP A 95 -10.26 8.09 -23.28
CA ASP A 95 -11.65 8.35 -23.64
C ASP A 95 -12.54 7.21 -23.16
N ASN A 96 -12.17 5.93 -23.22
CA ASN A 96 -12.98 4.85 -22.62
C ASN A 96 -13.00 4.95 -21.08
N LEU A 97 -11.90 5.35 -20.44
CA LEU A 97 -11.85 5.60 -19.00
C LEU A 97 -12.69 6.83 -18.61
N MET A 98 -12.78 7.84 -19.50
CA MET A 98 -13.35 9.17 -19.23
C MET A 98 -14.77 9.39 -19.81
N SER A 99 -15.19 8.59 -20.79
CA SER A 99 -16.47 8.71 -21.52
C SER A 99 -17.45 7.58 -21.20
N SER A 100 -16.98 6.50 -20.58
CA SER A 100 -17.91 5.51 -20.03
C SER A 100 -18.53 6.09 -18.75
N GLU A 101 -19.85 6.32 -18.73
CA GLU A 101 -20.60 5.98 -17.52
C GLU A 101 -20.09 4.62 -17.05
N PRO A 102 -19.90 4.35 -15.75
CA PRO A 102 -19.41 3.05 -15.27
C PRO A 102 -20.41 1.97 -15.69
N THR A 103 -20.24 1.47 -16.91
CA THR A 103 -21.18 0.57 -17.56
C THR A 103 -20.99 -0.79 -16.93
N HIS A 104 -22.12 -1.45 -16.70
CA HIS A 104 -22.27 -2.76 -16.08
C HIS A 104 -21.26 -3.85 -16.50
N ALA A 105 -20.58 -3.71 -17.63
CA ALA A 105 -19.73 -4.72 -18.23
C ALA A 105 -18.36 -4.90 -17.56
N PHE A 106 -17.72 -3.84 -17.05
CA PHE A 106 -16.34 -3.96 -16.55
C PHE A 106 -16.24 -4.41 -15.10
N SER A 107 -17.20 -4.01 -14.25
CA SER A 107 -17.23 -4.49 -12.87
C SER A 107 -17.66 -5.95 -12.81
N GLN A 108 -18.55 -6.42 -13.70
CA GLN A 108 -19.02 -7.82 -13.74
C GLN A 108 -18.00 -8.81 -14.32
N GLN A 109 -16.93 -8.37 -14.97
CA GLN A 109 -15.97 -9.30 -15.58
C GLN A 109 -14.95 -9.84 -14.55
N SER A 110 -14.57 -9.04 -13.54
CA SER A 110 -13.45 -9.39 -12.64
C SER A 110 -13.72 -10.55 -11.68
N ASP A 111 -14.97 -10.78 -11.27
CA ASP A 111 -15.31 -11.88 -10.36
C ASP A 111 -15.47 -13.19 -11.11
N PHE A 112 -16.14 -13.14 -12.27
CA PHE A 112 -16.32 -14.30 -13.14
C PHE A 112 -14.99 -14.83 -13.63
N ASP A 113 -14.08 -13.91 -13.97
CA ASP A 113 -12.74 -14.27 -14.40
C ASP A 113 -11.94 -14.84 -13.23
N LEU A 114 -11.88 -14.19 -12.06
CA LEU A 114 -11.08 -14.70 -10.95
C LEU A 114 -11.53 -16.11 -10.53
N GLU A 115 -12.82 -16.39 -10.40
CA GLU A 115 -13.29 -17.74 -10.05
C GLU A 115 -13.07 -18.79 -11.14
N CYS A 116 -13.31 -18.47 -12.42
CA CYS A 116 -12.98 -19.40 -13.51
C CYS A 116 -11.47 -19.62 -13.63
N TYR A 117 -10.64 -18.58 -13.46
CA TYR A 117 -9.18 -18.68 -13.45
C TYR A 117 -8.66 -19.46 -12.24
N LEU A 118 -9.35 -19.37 -11.10
CA LEU A 118 -9.06 -20.10 -9.88
C LEU A 118 -9.43 -21.60 -9.97
N GLU A 119 -10.40 -21.99 -10.80
CA GLU A 119 -10.80 -23.39 -11.06
C GLU A 119 -10.02 -24.05 -12.22
N GLU A 120 -9.65 -23.33 -13.28
CA GLU A 120 -9.04 -23.93 -14.48
C GLU A 120 -7.53 -24.28 -14.36
N ARG A 121 -6.87 -24.04 -13.22
CA ARG A 121 -5.42 -24.31 -12.97
C ARG A 121 -4.45 -23.73 -14.02
N ALA A 122 -4.91 -22.86 -14.93
CA ALA A 122 -4.13 -22.43 -16.07
C ALA A 122 -3.68 -20.96 -15.93
N TRP A 123 -2.51 -20.76 -15.32
CA TRP A 123 -1.73 -19.53 -15.46
C TRP A 123 -1.08 -19.45 -16.86
N ASN A 124 -1.85 -19.63 -17.93
CA ASN A 124 -1.30 -19.62 -19.29
C ASN A 124 -1.55 -18.26 -19.97
N HIS A 125 -0.46 -17.49 -20.10
CA HIS A 125 -0.40 -16.12 -20.61
C HIS A 125 -1.09 -15.90 -21.97
N SER A 126 -1.20 -16.94 -22.80
CA SER A 126 -1.74 -16.86 -24.16
C SER A 126 -3.27 -16.74 -24.23
N ARG A 127 -4.01 -17.14 -23.20
CA ARG A 127 -5.49 -17.00 -23.19
C ARG A 127 -5.94 -15.59 -22.83
N ILE A 128 -5.21 -14.91 -21.94
CA ILE A 128 -5.58 -13.60 -21.36
C ILE A 128 -5.74 -12.52 -22.44
N GLN A 129 -4.99 -12.57 -23.55
CA GLN A 129 -5.13 -11.57 -24.61
C GLN A 129 -6.30 -11.84 -25.58
N SER A 130 -6.85 -13.05 -25.63
CA SER A 130 -7.82 -13.47 -26.65
C SER A 130 -9.29 -13.38 -26.24
N THR A 131 -9.58 -13.21 -24.95
CA THR A 131 -10.94 -13.24 -24.37
C THR A 131 -11.53 -11.88 -24.03
N PHE A 132 -10.73 -10.81 -23.99
CA PHE A 132 -11.21 -9.44 -23.76
C PHE A 132 -11.90 -8.88 -25.01
N GLY A 133 -13.20 -9.16 -25.16
CA GLY A 133 -14.03 -8.60 -26.23
C GLY A 133 -15.34 -9.34 -26.52
N ARG A 134 -15.55 -10.53 -25.96
CA ARG A 134 -16.81 -11.28 -26.14
C ARG A 134 -17.67 -11.18 -24.89
N ARG A 135 -18.90 -10.65 -25.05
CA ARG A 135 -19.96 -10.69 -24.02
C ARG A 135 -20.26 -12.16 -23.70
N HIS A 136 -19.67 -12.69 -22.63
CA HIS A 136 -20.03 -14.02 -22.14
C HIS A 136 -21.37 -13.94 -21.42
N ARG A 137 -22.30 -14.85 -21.78
CA ARG A 137 -23.45 -15.15 -20.92
C ARG A 137 -22.91 -15.67 -19.57
N PRO A 138 -23.49 -15.27 -18.42
CA PRO A 138 -23.05 -15.78 -17.13
C PRO A 138 -23.21 -17.31 -17.13
N SER A 139 -22.07 -18.00 -17.05
CA SER A 139 -21.98 -19.45 -16.94
C SER A 139 -22.40 -19.88 -15.52
N ARG A 140 -22.69 -21.18 -15.37
CA ARG A 140 -23.18 -21.85 -14.14
C ARG A 140 -22.32 -21.67 -12.87
N CYS A 141 -21.20 -20.94 -12.91
CA CYS A 141 -20.28 -20.75 -11.79
C CYS A 141 -20.88 -19.89 -10.65
N THR A 142 -21.85 -19.01 -10.93
CA THR A 142 -22.43 -18.08 -9.93
C THR A 142 -23.26 -18.75 -8.83
N GLN A 143 -23.59 -20.04 -8.94
CA GLN A 143 -24.45 -20.74 -7.97
C GLN A 143 -23.70 -21.59 -6.93
N ARG A 144 -22.35 -21.65 -6.96
CA ARG A 144 -21.59 -22.53 -6.06
C ARG A 144 -20.66 -21.85 -5.05
N LEU A 145 -20.73 -20.53 -4.91
CA LEU A 145 -20.15 -19.80 -3.78
C LEU A 145 -20.98 -19.91 -2.49
N GLN A 146 -21.45 -21.12 -2.18
CA GLN A 146 -21.39 -21.51 -0.78
C GLN A 146 -19.93 -21.93 -0.59
N LEU A 147 -19.05 -20.95 -0.35
CA LEU A 147 -17.80 -21.22 0.37
C LEU A 147 -18.26 -21.92 1.64
N GLN A 148 -18.31 -23.26 1.61
CA GLN A 148 -18.17 -23.97 2.85
C GLN A 148 -16.89 -23.39 3.44
N PRO A 149 -16.89 -22.96 4.71
CA PRO A 149 -15.68 -22.57 5.39
C PRO A 149 -14.81 -23.82 5.50
N VAL A 150 -14.20 -24.19 4.38
CA VAL A 150 -13.03 -25.04 4.35
C VAL A 150 -12.06 -24.30 5.24
N ASP A 151 -11.56 -25.01 6.25
CA ASP A 151 -10.61 -24.49 7.21
C ASP A 151 -9.32 -24.09 6.49
N THR A 152 -9.38 -22.90 5.88
CA THR A 152 -8.34 -22.33 5.03
C THR A 152 -7.09 -22.08 5.88
N ALA A 153 -7.29 -21.84 7.18
CA ALA A 153 -6.22 -21.76 8.17
C ALA A 153 -5.50 -23.10 8.35
N SER A 154 -6.22 -24.22 8.49
CA SER A 154 -5.58 -25.55 8.56
C SER A 154 -4.75 -25.88 7.31
N HIS A 155 -5.33 -25.67 6.12
CA HIS A 155 -4.62 -25.95 4.87
C HIS A 155 -3.42 -25.04 4.67
N ILE A 156 -3.55 -23.72 4.88
CA ILE A 156 -2.41 -22.82 4.72
C ILE A 156 -1.30 -23.18 5.71
N CYS A 157 -1.64 -23.59 6.93
CA CYS A 157 -0.67 -23.99 7.96
C CYS A 157 0.19 -25.18 7.53
N SER A 158 -0.39 -26.18 6.88
CA SER A 158 0.38 -27.31 6.35
C SER A 158 1.42 -26.89 5.31
N LEU A 159 1.11 -25.90 4.46
CA LEU A 159 1.98 -25.45 3.37
C LEU A 159 3.07 -24.48 3.83
N ILE A 160 2.79 -23.70 4.88
CA ILE A 160 3.75 -22.74 5.43
C ILE A 160 4.59 -23.29 6.59
N ALA A 161 4.36 -24.53 7.01
CA ALA A 161 5.16 -25.18 8.04
C ALA A 161 6.67 -25.07 7.74
N GLY A 162 7.44 -24.64 8.73
CA GLY A 162 8.88 -24.39 8.60
C GLY A 162 9.27 -23.07 7.93
N ARG A 163 8.32 -22.26 7.45
CA ARG A 163 8.60 -21.05 6.65
C ARG A 163 8.52 -19.77 7.47
N ARG A 164 9.26 -18.76 7.03
CA ARG A 164 9.23 -17.37 7.52
C ARG A 164 8.59 -16.48 6.47
N ILE A 165 7.56 -15.77 6.87
CA ILE A 165 6.70 -14.94 6.04
C ILE A 165 6.91 -13.49 6.45
N LEU A 166 7.12 -12.62 5.47
CA LEU A 166 7.20 -11.17 5.69
C LEU A 166 6.19 -10.45 4.82
N LEU A 167 5.30 -9.70 5.46
CA LEU A 167 4.47 -8.69 4.80
C LEU A 167 5.21 -7.36 4.80
N VAL A 168 5.34 -6.72 3.64
CA VAL A 168 5.98 -5.41 3.48
C VAL A 168 5.03 -4.48 2.76
N GLY A 169 4.74 -3.32 3.35
CA GLY A 169 3.92 -2.32 2.69
C GLY A 169 3.45 -1.21 3.62
N PRO A 170 2.51 -0.38 3.17
CA PRO A 170 1.91 0.67 3.99
C PRO A 170 0.96 0.08 5.05
N GLU A 171 0.31 0.95 5.83
CA GLU A 171 -0.63 0.59 6.89
C GLU A 171 -1.77 -0.32 6.42
N SER A 172 -2.17 -0.27 5.15
CA SER A 172 -3.11 -1.25 4.58
C SER A 172 -2.56 -2.67 4.68
N SER A 173 -1.30 -2.92 4.31
CA SER A 173 -0.67 -4.24 4.48
C SER A 173 -0.59 -4.68 5.95
N PHE A 174 -0.50 -3.72 6.88
CA PHE A 174 -0.61 -4.03 8.31
C PHE A 174 -2.00 -4.54 8.70
N HIS A 175 -3.07 -3.99 8.12
CA HIS A 175 -4.42 -4.48 8.37
C HIS A 175 -4.58 -5.92 7.91
N LEU A 176 -4.09 -6.26 6.70
CA LEU A 176 -4.08 -7.64 6.23
C LEU A 176 -3.26 -8.58 7.15
N HIS A 177 -2.14 -8.10 7.69
CA HIS A 177 -1.37 -8.83 8.70
C HIS A 177 -2.22 -9.14 9.94
N MET A 178 -2.95 -8.15 10.45
CA MET A 178 -3.84 -8.32 11.61
C MET A 178 -5.01 -9.27 11.30
N ASP A 179 -5.60 -9.17 10.11
CA ASP A 179 -6.72 -10.01 9.70
C ASP A 179 -6.26 -11.48 9.55
N TRP A 180 -5.04 -11.72 9.03
CA TRP A 180 -4.43 -13.05 9.01
C TRP A 180 -4.20 -13.58 10.42
N LEU A 181 -3.55 -12.80 11.30
CA LEU A 181 -3.33 -13.22 12.68
C LEU A 181 -4.65 -13.60 13.36
N HIS A 182 -5.70 -12.80 13.17
CA HIS A 182 -6.99 -13.11 13.76
C HIS A 182 -7.63 -14.41 13.24
N ALA A 183 -7.54 -14.70 11.94
CA ALA A 183 -8.00 -16.00 11.42
C ALA A 183 -7.28 -17.17 12.11
N LEU A 184 -5.99 -17.00 12.43
CA LEU A 184 -5.20 -18.01 13.13
C LEU A 184 -5.50 -18.06 14.63
N GLU A 185 -5.88 -16.95 15.27
CA GLU A 185 -6.28 -16.97 16.69
C GLU A 185 -7.48 -17.90 16.92
N ILE A 186 -8.45 -17.87 16.00
CA ILE A 186 -9.62 -18.74 16.04
C ILE A 186 -9.21 -20.20 15.83
N HIS A 187 -8.30 -20.47 14.88
CA HIS A 187 -7.85 -21.82 14.54
C HIS A 187 -6.98 -22.45 15.63
N GLU A 188 -6.05 -21.69 16.21
CA GLU A 188 -5.07 -22.16 17.20
C GLU A 188 -5.56 -22.05 18.64
N ASN A 189 -6.72 -21.41 18.87
CA ASN A 189 -7.21 -21.04 20.19
C ASN A 189 -6.15 -20.28 21.02
N ARG A 190 -5.45 -19.36 20.37
CA ARG A 190 -4.28 -18.64 20.92
C ARG A 190 -4.34 -17.17 20.51
N SER A 191 -3.84 -16.28 21.37
CA SER A 191 -3.75 -14.85 21.06
C SER A 191 -2.52 -14.52 20.22
N HIS A 192 -2.70 -13.69 19.19
CA HIS A 192 -1.66 -13.22 18.28
C HIS A 192 -1.58 -11.69 18.28
N ILE A 193 -1.51 -11.07 19.47
CA ILE A 193 -1.44 -9.61 19.55
C ILE A 193 -0.17 -9.07 18.90
N CYS A 194 -0.37 -8.15 17.97
CA CYS A 194 0.70 -7.33 17.42
C CYS A 194 0.71 -5.95 18.09
N PRO A 195 1.88 -5.45 18.56
CA PRO A 195 1.99 -4.14 19.21
C PRO A 195 1.73 -2.95 18.28
N GLY A 196 1.71 -3.16 16.97
CA GLY A 196 1.39 -2.13 15.97
C GLY A 196 2.32 -2.17 14.75
N ALA A 197 1.98 -1.39 13.73
CA ALA A 197 2.70 -1.33 12.45
C ALA A 197 4.19 -0.96 12.59
N GLU A 198 4.54 -0.10 13.54
CA GLU A 198 5.93 0.34 13.76
C GLU A 198 6.76 -0.63 14.62
N PHE A 199 6.08 -1.54 15.33
CA PHE A 199 6.70 -2.37 16.38
C PHE A 199 6.49 -3.87 16.17
N CYS A 200 5.98 -4.29 15.00
CA CYS A 200 5.79 -5.70 14.69
C CYS A 200 7.16 -6.41 14.63
N ASN A 201 7.35 -7.40 15.50
CA ASN A 201 8.59 -8.18 15.57
C ASN A 201 8.44 -9.46 14.75
N SER A 202 7.84 -10.48 15.35
CA SER A 202 7.51 -11.77 14.74
C SER A 202 6.46 -12.49 15.56
N HIS A 203 5.55 -13.15 14.87
CA HIS A 203 4.52 -14.01 15.42
C HIS A 203 4.84 -15.44 15.00
N GLN A 204 4.92 -16.36 15.95
CA GLN A 204 4.97 -17.78 15.61
C GLN A 204 3.53 -18.25 15.48
N ILE A 205 3.19 -18.76 14.31
CA ILE A 205 1.83 -19.13 13.89
C ILE A 205 1.81 -20.58 13.44
N CYS A 206 0.63 -21.14 13.22
CA CYS A 206 0.38 -22.54 12.88
C CYS A 206 0.93 -23.51 13.93
N LEU A 207 0.86 -23.11 15.20
CA LEU A 207 1.13 -24.02 16.31
C LEU A 207 -0.08 -24.94 16.52
N PRO A 208 0.13 -26.17 17.01
CA PRO A 208 -0.98 -26.99 17.47
C PRO A 208 -1.87 -26.23 18.45
N PRO A 209 -3.21 -26.44 18.42
CA PRO A 209 -4.13 -25.79 19.34
C PRO A 209 -3.68 -26.00 20.78
N ALA A 210 -3.64 -24.93 21.57
CA ALA A 210 -3.24 -25.04 22.97
C ALA A 210 -4.38 -25.65 23.80
N ASP A 211 -4.05 -26.66 24.62
CA ASP A 211 -5.01 -27.26 25.57
C ASP A 211 -5.46 -26.26 26.64
N GLU A 212 -4.57 -25.33 27.01
CA GLU A 212 -4.85 -24.22 27.90
C GLU A 212 -4.51 -22.88 27.23
N PRO A 213 -5.28 -21.81 27.49
CA PRO A 213 -4.94 -20.48 27.01
C PRO A 213 -3.59 -20.05 27.61
N GLU A 214 -2.56 -20.00 26.78
CA GLU A 214 -1.21 -19.60 27.20
C GLU A 214 -1.24 -18.19 27.82
N ASP A 215 -0.59 -18.05 28.98
CA ASP A 215 -0.55 -16.81 29.72
C ASP A 215 0.10 -15.69 28.88
N PHE A 216 -0.63 -14.59 28.79
CA PHE A 216 -0.64 -13.63 27.68
C PHE A 216 0.68 -12.90 27.39
N PHE A 217 1.71 -13.01 28.22
CA PHE A 217 2.97 -12.31 28.03
C PHE A 217 4.12 -12.97 28.82
N GLU A 218 5.03 -13.65 28.12
CA GLU A 218 6.42 -13.61 28.57
C GLU A 218 6.87 -12.15 28.52
N LYS A 219 7.21 -11.60 29.68
CA LYS A 219 7.57 -10.18 29.90
C LYS A 219 8.47 -9.62 28.80
N GLY A 220 7.88 -8.86 27.87
CA GLY A 220 8.45 -7.71 27.13
C GLY A 220 9.86 -7.80 26.53
N GLY A 221 10.44 -8.99 26.39
CA GLY A 221 11.77 -9.18 25.82
C GLY A 221 11.70 -9.24 24.29
N PHE A 222 12.74 -8.75 23.63
CA PHE A 222 12.95 -9.04 22.21
C PHE A 222 13.06 -10.56 22.03
N LYS A 223 11.97 -11.20 21.57
CA LYS A 223 12.01 -12.61 21.22
C LYS A 223 12.91 -12.79 20.00
N LYS A 224 13.90 -13.67 20.13
CA LYS A 224 14.76 -14.05 19.01
C LYS A 224 13.88 -14.67 17.92
N LEU A 225 14.13 -14.31 16.67
CA LEU A 225 13.41 -14.90 15.54
C LEU A 225 13.65 -16.43 15.54
N PRO A 226 12.60 -17.27 15.49
CA PRO A 226 12.74 -18.72 15.43
C PRO A 226 13.61 -19.15 14.25
N SER A 227 14.41 -20.18 14.45
CA SER A 227 15.22 -20.75 13.37
C SER A 227 14.35 -21.60 12.44
N SER A 228 14.74 -21.78 11.17
CA SER A 228 14.02 -22.67 10.24
C SER A 228 13.92 -24.10 10.78
N ARG A 229 14.94 -24.57 11.52
CA ARG A 229 14.92 -25.90 12.15
C ARG A 229 13.87 -25.99 13.26
N GLU A 230 13.74 -24.94 14.07
CA GLU A 230 12.75 -24.84 15.15
C GLU A 230 11.33 -24.79 14.58
N LEU A 231 11.10 -23.96 13.57
CA LEU A 231 9.82 -23.88 12.85
C LEU A 231 9.45 -25.25 12.23
N ALA A 232 10.40 -25.92 11.58
CA ALA A 232 10.17 -27.25 11.02
C ALA A 232 9.86 -28.31 12.11
N SER A 233 10.58 -28.29 13.23
CA SER A 233 10.37 -29.25 14.34
C SER A 233 9.02 -29.10 15.03
N THR A 234 8.44 -27.90 14.99
CA THR A 234 7.15 -27.57 15.60
C THR A 234 6.02 -27.53 14.58
N ALA A 235 6.31 -27.84 13.31
CA ALA A 235 5.40 -27.66 12.18
C ALA A 235 4.75 -26.27 12.11
N SER A 236 5.44 -25.25 12.62
CA SER A 236 4.94 -23.88 12.73
C SER A 236 5.58 -22.97 11.69
N ALA A 237 5.08 -21.74 11.58
CA ALA A 237 5.63 -20.71 10.71
C ALA A 237 5.88 -19.41 11.49
N SER A 238 6.63 -18.48 10.90
CA SER A 238 6.81 -17.15 11.46
C SER A 238 6.21 -16.09 10.56
N LEU A 239 5.28 -15.28 11.06
CA LEU A 239 4.69 -14.14 10.36
C LEU A 239 5.25 -12.83 10.90
N ARG A 240 5.63 -11.93 10.00
CA ARG A 240 6.20 -10.62 10.33
C ARG A 240 5.62 -9.54 9.44
N TYR A 241 5.62 -8.31 9.94
CA TYR A 241 5.27 -7.13 9.16
C TYR A 241 6.38 -6.09 9.22
N ALA A 242 6.64 -5.43 8.09
CA ALA A 242 7.55 -4.29 8.00
C ALA A 242 6.87 -3.13 7.27
N LEU A 243 6.74 -2.00 7.98
CA LEU A 243 6.17 -0.77 7.42
C LEU A 243 7.08 -0.21 6.32
N SER A 244 6.55 -0.05 5.11
CA SER A 244 7.19 0.67 4.01
C SER A 244 6.14 1.30 3.09
N THR A 245 6.03 2.62 3.18
CA THR A 245 5.11 3.42 2.35
C THR A 245 5.52 3.47 0.88
N THR A 246 6.82 3.43 0.58
CA THR A 246 7.34 3.57 -0.79
C THR A 246 7.98 2.30 -1.36
N LEU A 247 8.06 1.22 -0.56
CA LEU A 247 8.88 0.04 -0.84
C LEU A 247 10.35 0.37 -1.14
N TYR A 248 10.88 1.44 -0.54
CA TYR A 248 12.29 1.83 -0.70
C TYR A 248 13.22 0.71 -0.19
N ALA A 249 14.10 0.22 -1.06
CA ALA A 249 14.87 -1.02 -0.87
C ALA A 249 16.39 -0.82 -0.81
N ALA A 250 16.89 0.25 -0.20
CA ALA A 250 18.34 0.41 -0.01
C ALA A 250 18.95 -0.73 0.82
N SER A 251 20.17 -1.12 0.45
CA SER A 251 20.92 -2.19 1.14
C SER A 251 21.51 -1.77 2.48
N ASN A 252 21.59 -0.47 2.76
CA ASN A 252 22.18 0.07 3.98
C ASN A 252 21.10 0.35 5.03
N SER A 253 21.15 -0.33 6.17
CA SER A 253 20.23 -0.09 7.29
C SER A 253 20.37 1.30 7.93
N LYS A 254 21.50 1.97 7.71
CA LYS A 254 21.77 3.33 8.19
C LYS A 254 21.35 4.42 7.18
N ASP A 255 20.73 4.04 6.07
CA ASP A 255 20.23 5.01 5.09
C ASP A 255 19.28 6.02 5.78
N PRO A 256 19.41 7.34 5.49
CA PRO A 256 18.51 8.35 6.02
C PRO A 256 17.02 8.05 5.82
N MET A 257 16.66 7.33 4.75
CA MET A 257 15.28 6.92 4.48
C MET A 257 14.70 5.98 5.54
N TYR A 258 15.54 5.27 6.29
CA TYR A 258 15.12 4.38 7.38
C TYR A 258 15.32 4.99 8.77
N THR A 259 16.27 5.92 8.91
CA THR A 259 16.75 6.39 10.22
C THR A 259 16.25 7.79 10.58
N LYS A 260 15.73 8.55 9.63
CA LYS A 260 15.23 9.92 9.84
C LYS A 260 13.80 10.06 9.33
N PRO A 261 12.97 10.91 9.95
CA PRO A 261 11.69 11.29 9.36
C PRO A 261 11.90 11.88 7.97
N GLN A 262 11.23 11.31 6.98
CA GLN A 262 11.27 11.77 5.59
C GLN A 262 9.95 12.39 5.20
N ILE A 263 10.01 13.42 4.38
CA ILE A 263 8.86 14.06 3.75
C ILE A 263 9.05 13.88 2.25
N ASP A 264 8.06 13.32 1.58
CA ASP A 264 8.07 13.22 0.13
C ASP A 264 8.00 14.64 -0.45
N ALA A 265 8.98 15.00 -1.28
CA ALA A 265 9.08 16.37 -1.78
C ALA A 265 7.91 16.73 -2.72
N SER A 266 7.35 15.75 -3.43
CA SER A 266 6.28 15.97 -4.41
C SER A 266 4.90 16.13 -3.79
N THR A 267 4.67 15.52 -2.63
CA THR A 267 3.39 15.55 -1.93
C THR A 267 3.45 16.33 -0.62
N GLY A 268 4.62 16.59 -0.04
CA GLY A 268 4.73 17.13 1.31
C GLY A 268 4.21 16.17 2.40
N VAL A 269 3.91 14.92 2.06
CA VAL A 269 3.41 13.91 3.00
C VAL A 269 4.58 13.16 3.62
N ARG A 270 4.50 12.91 4.93
CA ARG A 270 5.53 12.15 5.65
C ARG A 270 5.57 10.71 5.14
N MET A 271 6.76 10.28 4.74
CA MET A 271 7.04 8.89 4.40
C MET A 271 7.52 8.12 5.62
N ARG A 272 7.17 6.83 5.66
CA ARG A 272 7.60 5.91 6.71
C ARG A 272 8.13 4.65 6.04
N ASN A 273 9.40 4.34 6.31
CA ASN A 273 10.05 3.15 5.81
C ASN A 273 10.91 2.54 6.91
N SER A 274 10.73 1.26 7.16
CA SER A 274 11.63 0.44 7.96
C SER A 274 12.64 -0.25 7.05
N TYR A 275 13.78 -0.66 7.60
CA TYR A 275 14.76 -1.47 6.86
C TYR A 275 14.24 -2.91 6.67
N TRP A 276 13.33 -3.07 5.71
CA TRP A 276 12.64 -4.33 5.45
C TRP A 276 13.48 -5.28 4.59
N LEU A 277 14.41 -4.78 3.77
CA LEU A 277 15.25 -5.63 2.90
C LEU A 277 16.09 -6.63 3.73
N GLY A 278 16.64 -6.20 4.87
CA GLY A 278 17.34 -7.10 5.77
C GLY A 278 16.44 -8.17 6.41
N GLN A 279 15.15 -7.90 6.54
CA GLN A 279 14.16 -8.87 7.00
C GLN A 279 13.79 -9.83 5.87
N ALA A 280 13.58 -9.32 4.65
CA ALA A 280 13.31 -10.09 3.45
C ALA A 280 14.41 -11.12 3.17
N LYS A 281 15.69 -10.77 3.39
CA LYS A 281 16.83 -11.71 3.31
C LYS A 281 16.74 -12.89 4.27
N LYS A 282 15.94 -12.80 5.33
CA LYS A 282 15.70 -13.86 6.31
C LYS A 282 14.33 -14.51 6.19
N SER A 283 13.51 -14.13 5.20
CA SER A 283 12.21 -14.73 4.97
C SER A 283 12.27 -15.73 3.83
N ASP A 284 11.32 -16.66 3.78
CA ASP A 284 11.18 -17.66 2.72
C ASP A 284 10.05 -17.26 1.75
N LEU A 285 9.01 -16.61 2.28
CA LEU A 285 7.92 -15.96 1.54
C LEU A 285 7.88 -14.46 1.86
N ILE A 286 7.79 -13.61 0.84
CA ILE A 286 7.69 -12.16 0.98
C ILE A 286 6.44 -11.69 0.25
N ILE A 287 5.50 -11.09 0.97
CA ILE A 287 4.26 -10.54 0.42
C ILE A 287 4.37 -9.02 0.47
N MET A 288 4.26 -8.36 -0.68
CA MET A 288 4.50 -6.93 -0.78
C MET A 288 3.30 -6.19 -1.35
N ASN A 289 3.17 -4.93 -0.96
CA ASN A 289 2.32 -3.96 -1.63
C ASN A 289 2.92 -2.56 -1.47
N ARG A 290 2.71 -1.76 -2.52
CA ARG A 290 2.83 -0.32 -2.42
C ARG A 290 1.43 0.26 -2.60
N GLY A 291 0.99 1.05 -1.63
CA GLY A 291 -0.29 1.74 -1.72
C GLY A 291 -0.24 2.93 -2.67
N PRO A 292 -1.41 3.53 -2.96
CA PRO A 292 -1.49 4.77 -3.70
C PRO A 292 -0.65 5.88 -3.09
N ILE A 293 -0.12 6.75 -3.94
CA ILE A 293 0.60 7.94 -3.49
C ILE A 293 -0.44 8.93 -2.97
N PRO A 294 -0.30 9.43 -1.73
CA PRO A 294 -1.30 10.33 -1.17
C PRO A 294 -1.39 11.64 -1.96
N ALA A 295 -2.57 12.28 -1.92
CA ALA A 295 -2.68 13.64 -2.45
C ALA A 295 -1.72 14.57 -1.68
N PRO A 296 -1.21 15.63 -2.31
CA PRO A 296 -0.31 16.53 -1.62
C PRO A 296 -0.91 17.09 -0.33
N ALA A 297 -0.10 17.23 0.72
CA ALA A 297 -0.52 17.65 2.06
C ALA A 297 -1.21 19.02 2.05
N TRP A 298 -0.80 19.91 1.14
CA TRP A 298 -1.42 21.23 0.98
C TRP A 298 -2.83 21.17 0.40
N THR A 299 -3.26 20.05 -0.21
CA THR A 299 -4.66 19.87 -0.59
C THR A 299 -5.58 19.88 0.63
N TYR A 300 -5.10 19.43 1.79
CA TYR A 300 -5.85 19.41 3.06
C TYR A 300 -5.79 20.76 3.79
N ASP A 301 -6.29 21.81 3.15
CA ASP A 301 -6.28 23.19 3.66
C ASP A 301 -7.41 23.52 4.68
N ARG A 302 -8.12 22.49 5.13
CA ARG A 302 -9.29 22.54 6.04
C ARG A 302 -10.59 23.05 5.40
N THR A 303 -10.61 23.28 4.09
CA THR A 303 -11.87 23.47 3.34
C THR A 303 -12.46 22.12 2.95
N ALA A 304 -13.74 22.10 2.52
CA ALA A 304 -14.38 20.88 2.06
C ALA A 304 -13.87 20.48 0.66
N GLU A 305 -13.52 21.48 -0.15
CA GLU A 305 -13.07 21.34 -1.53
C GLU A 305 -11.58 21.00 -1.62
N GLY A 306 -10.77 21.53 -0.71
CA GLY A 306 -9.32 21.41 -0.67
C GLY A 306 -8.59 22.33 -1.66
N ASN A 307 -7.30 22.57 -1.43
CA ASN A 307 -6.45 23.33 -2.36
C ASN A 307 -5.81 22.40 -3.41
N TRP A 308 -6.46 22.28 -4.56
CA TRP A 308 -6.01 21.47 -5.69
C TRP A 308 -5.21 22.25 -6.74
N SER A 309 -4.57 23.36 -6.36
CA SER A 309 -3.79 24.20 -7.30
C SER A 309 -2.67 23.47 -8.05
N PHE A 310 -2.16 22.35 -7.52
CA PHE A 310 -1.14 21.56 -8.22
C PHE A 310 -1.66 20.92 -9.51
N LEU A 311 -2.98 20.78 -9.66
CA LEU A 311 -3.60 20.24 -10.88
C LEU A 311 -3.29 21.12 -12.11
N ASP A 312 -3.11 22.43 -11.91
CA ASP A 312 -2.80 23.37 -13.00
C ASP A 312 -1.32 23.30 -13.42
N ALA A 313 -0.47 22.68 -12.60
CA ALA A 313 0.94 22.44 -12.89
C ALA A 313 1.20 21.05 -13.51
N LEU A 314 0.16 20.24 -13.75
CA LEU A 314 0.31 18.94 -14.38
C LEU A 314 0.85 19.10 -15.81
N PRO A 315 1.86 18.31 -16.21
CA PRO A 315 2.32 18.30 -17.59
C PRO A 315 1.17 17.98 -18.55
N ARG A 316 1.17 18.70 -19.67
CA ARG A 316 0.24 18.45 -20.77
C ARG A 316 0.74 17.25 -21.55
N PHE A 317 -0.16 16.33 -21.87
CA PHE A 317 0.17 15.18 -22.70
C PHE A 317 -0.08 15.53 -24.15
N LYS A 318 0.83 15.15 -25.03
CA LYS A 318 0.57 15.19 -26.48
C LYS A 318 0.00 13.83 -26.88
N ASN A 319 -1.12 13.83 -27.60
CA ASN A 319 -1.65 12.60 -28.19
C ASN A 319 -0.75 12.11 -29.35
N SER A 320 -1.11 10.98 -29.98
CA SER A 320 -0.44 10.45 -31.18
C SER A 320 -0.22 11.50 -32.28
N ASN A 321 -1.14 12.45 -32.38
CA ASN A 321 -1.14 13.48 -33.41
C ASN A 321 -0.35 14.72 -32.99
N GLY A 322 0.36 14.68 -31.85
CA GLY A 322 1.13 15.80 -31.31
C GLY A 322 0.29 16.92 -30.70
N VAL A 323 -1.05 16.76 -30.65
CA VAL A 323 -1.97 17.75 -30.07
C VAL A 323 -1.91 17.64 -28.56
N GLU A 324 -1.66 18.77 -27.89
CA GLU A 324 -1.75 18.86 -26.43
C GLU A 324 -3.19 18.58 -25.98
N VAL A 325 -3.36 17.47 -25.26
CA VAL A 325 -4.56 17.17 -24.51
C VAL A 325 -4.52 18.03 -23.27
N LEU A 326 -5.25 19.14 -23.33
CA LEU A 326 -5.50 19.96 -22.17
C LEU A 326 -6.45 19.20 -21.24
N TRP A 327 -6.09 19.13 -19.96
CA TRP A 327 -6.97 18.66 -18.90
C TRP A 327 -8.02 19.73 -18.58
N GLU A 328 -8.79 20.12 -19.59
CA GLU A 328 -9.91 21.06 -19.46
C GLU A 328 -11.16 20.33 -18.97
N GLY A 329 -11.98 21.05 -18.19
CA GLY A 329 -13.24 20.55 -17.66
C GLY A 329 -13.32 20.60 -16.14
N GLU A 330 -14.23 19.79 -15.61
CA GLU A 330 -14.53 19.68 -14.18
C GLU A 330 -13.31 19.22 -13.38
N ILE A 331 -13.22 19.67 -12.12
CA ILE A 331 -12.10 19.38 -11.23
C ILE A 331 -11.85 17.88 -11.06
N GLU A 332 -12.90 17.07 -11.09
CA GLU A 332 -12.86 15.62 -11.01
C GLU A 332 -12.05 14.99 -12.15
N ARG A 333 -12.19 15.51 -13.38
CA ARG A 333 -11.40 15.06 -14.53
C ARG A 333 -9.92 15.36 -14.35
N LYS A 334 -9.61 16.57 -13.85
CA LYS A 334 -8.23 16.95 -13.51
C LYS A 334 -7.65 16.08 -12.39
N ILE A 335 -8.45 15.69 -11.40
CA ILE A 335 -8.04 14.79 -10.32
C ILE A 335 -7.72 13.39 -10.85
N ILE A 336 -8.55 12.84 -11.74
CA ILE A 336 -8.29 11.54 -12.38
C ILE A 336 -7.02 11.61 -13.22
N ALA A 337 -6.83 12.70 -13.98
CA ALA A 337 -5.60 12.94 -14.73
C ALA A 337 -4.36 13.01 -13.82
N ALA A 338 -4.46 13.67 -12.67
CA ALA A 338 -3.40 13.71 -11.66
C ALA A 338 -3.09 12.31 -11.12
N ALA A 339 -4.12 11.52 -10.81
CA ALA A 339 -3.96 10.15 -10.34
C ALA A 339 -3.25 9.26 -11.39
N LEU A 340 -3.57 9.44 -12.66
CA LEU A 340 -2.92 8.76 -13.77
C LEU A 340 -1.45 9.19 -13.88
N TYR A 341 -1.20 10.49 -13.89
CA TYR A 341 0.16 11.05 -13.96
C TYR A 341 1.02 10.50 -12.82
N THR A 342 0.55 10.60 -11.58
CA THR A 342 1.25 10.08 -10.39
C THR A 342 1.50 8.57 -10.49
N THR A 343 0.55 7.81 -11.04
CA THR A 343 0.71 6.36 -11.23
C THR A 343 1.82 6.05 -12.24
N LEU A 344 1.83 6.74 -13.37
CA LEU A 344 2.77 6.49 -14.46
C LEU A 344 4.18 7.00 -14.16
N PHE A 345 4.32 8.20 -13.58
CA PHE A 345 5.61 8.87 -13.44
C PHE A 345 6.24 8.75 -12.06
N THR A 346 5.47 8.39 -11.03
CA THR A 346 6.01 8.28 -9.67
C THR A 346 5.87 6.86 -9.10
N PHE A 347 4.70 6.25 -9.23
CA PHE A 347 4.45 4.92 -8.66
C PHE A 347 5.20 3.82 -9.43
N LEU A 348 4.94 3.68 -10.75
CA LEU A 348 5.52 2.61 -11.55
C LEU A 348 7.05 2.63 -11.60
N PRO A 349 7.73 3.77 -11.83
CA PRO A 349 9.18 3.80 -11.89
C PRO A 349 9.82 3.36 -10.57
N SER A 350 9.25 3.81 -9.44
CA SER A 350 9.79 3.45 -8.14
C SER A 350 9.46 1.99 -7.75
N VAL A 351 8.33 1.42 -8.17
CA VAL A 351 8.08 -0.04 -8.05
C VAL A 351 9.07 -0.84 -8.91
N SER A 352 9.32 -0.42 -10.15
CA SER A 352 10.29 -1.03 -11.05
C SER A 352 11.70 -1.03 -10.42
N GLN A 353 12.12 0.11 -9.85
CA GLN A 353 13.39 0.24 -9.13
C GLN A 353 13.49 -0.74 -7.94
N THR A 354 12.39 -0.91 -7.18
CA THR A 354 12.34 -1.91 -6.10
C THR A 354 12.54 -3.32 -6.66
N PHE A 355 11.86 -3.71 -7.74
CA PHE A 355 12.02 -5.03 -8.34
C PHE A 355 13.41 -5.27 -8.92
N GLN A 356 14.01 -4.28 -9.58
CA GLN A 356 15.40 -4.35 -10.04
C GLN A 356 16.35 -4.57 -8.86
N THR A 357 16.12 -3.85 -7.75
CA THR A 357 16.91 -4.03 -6.53
C THR A 357 16.76 -5.46 -5.99
N LEU A 358 15.55 -6.00 -5.89
CA LEU A 358 15.29 -7.36 -5.43
C LEU A 358 15.96 -8.41 -6.33
N ARG A 359 15.86 -8.27 -7.65
CA ARG A 359 16.49 -9.16 -8.64
C ARG A 359 18.02 -9.19 -8.51
N ASN A 360 18.61 -8.05 -8.15
CA ASN A 360 20.05 -7.90 -7.96
C ASN A 360 20.55 -8.48 -6.62
N GLN A 361 19.67 -8.73 -5.65
CA GLN A 361 20.04 -9.36 -4.37
C GLN A 361 20.13 -10.88 -4.51
N ARG A 362 21.35 -11.43 -4.43
CA ARG A 362 21.60 -12.87 -4.47
C ARG A 362 20.83 -13.63 -3.39
N ASP A 363 20.76 -13.07 -2.18
CA ASP A 363 20.06 -13.66 -1.03
C ASP A 363 18.55 -13.77 -1.21
N LEU A 364 17.97 -13.14 -2.23
CA LEU A 364 16.54 -13.17 -2.53
C LEU A 364 16.20 -14.03 -3.74
N ARG A 365 17.21 -14.52 -4.46
CA ARG A 365 17.01 -15.45 -5.58
C ARG A 365 16.45 -16.76 -5.03
N GLY A 366 15.32 -17.21 -5.59
CA GLY A 366 14.63 -18.43 -5.17
C GLY A 366 13.63 -18.26 -4.02
N LYS A 367 13.39 -17.03 -3.54
CA LYS A 367 12.31 -16.75 -2.60
C LYS A 367 11.00 -16.53 -3.33
N LEU A 368 9.90 -16.96 -2.72
CA LEU A 368 8.57 -16.65 -3.25
C LEU A 368 8.26 -15.18 -2.93
N LEU A 369 8.05 -14.39 -3.98
CA LEU A 369 7.59 -13.02 -3.89
C LEU A 369 6.13 -12.97 -4.33
N LEU A 370 5.25 -12.44 -3.50
CA LEU A 370 3.84 -12.22 -3.84
C LEU A 370 3.55 -10.73 -3.80
N TRP A 371 2.69 -10.28 -4.69
CA TRP A 371 2.16 -8.92 -4.65
C TRP A 371 0.68 -8.97 -4.32
N HIS A 372 0.25 -8.33 -3.24
CA HIS A 372 -1.18 -8.15 -3.00
C HIS A 372 -1.65 -6.80 -3.55
N GLY A 373 -2.83 -6.75 -4.16
CA GLY A 373 -3.45 -5.52 -4.64
C GLY A 373 -3.76 -4.54 -3.50
N SER A 374 -3.99 -3.27 -3.86
CA SER A 374 -4.60 -2.30 -2.96
C SER A 374 -6.14 -2.39 -3.08
N TRP A 375 -6.86 -1.91 -2.07
CA TRP A 375 -8.33 -1.87 -2.08
C TRP A 375 -8.83 -0.43 -2.09
N PHE A 376 -10.08 -0.25 -2.52
CA PHE A 376 -10.72 1.06 -2.55
C PHE A 376 -11.06 1.56 -1.14
N ILE A 377 -10.94 2.88 -0.94
CA ILE A 377 -11.50 3.54 0.24
C ILE A 377 -13.02 3.49 0.13
N GLN A 378 -13.66 3.05 1.22
CA GLN A 378 -15.11 2.89 1.26
C GLN A 378 -15.85 4.22 1.11
N PRO A 379 -17.01 4.21 0.44
CA PRO A 379 -17.88 5.38 0.35
C PRO A 379 -18.31 5.97 1.70
N LYS A 380 -18.38 5.18 2.79
CA LYS A 380 -18.69 5.73 4.14
C LYS A 380 -17.69 6.79 4.62
N CYS A 381 -16.48 6.79 4.06
CA CYS A 381 -15.48 7.82 4.28
C CYS A 381 -15.79 9.14 3.58
N LEU A 382 -16.66 9.11 2.56
CA LEU A 382 -17.15 10.27 1.83
C LEU A 382 -18.16 11.08 2.63
N ASN A 383 -18.93 10.44 3.53
CA ASN A 383 -20.07 11.11 4.16
C ASN A 383 -19.89 11.27 5.69
N PRO A 384 -19.46 12.45 6.20
CA PRO A 384 -19.34 12.69 7.63
C PRO A 384 -20.67 12.52 8.38
N GLN A 385 -21.82 12.73 7.71
CA GLN A 385 -23.15 12.54 8.30
C GLN A 385 -23.58 11.06 8.41
N GLY A 386 -22.77 10.11 7.93
CA GLY A 386 -23.01 8.67 8.13
C GLY A 386 -24.23 8.14 7.39
N ARG A 387 -24.65 8.80 6.30
CA ARG A 387 -25.68 8.22 5.42
C ARG A 387 -25.12 6.95 4.80
N THR A 388 -25.94 5.89 4.81
CA THR A 388 -25.69 4.64 4.10
C THR A 388 -25.53 4.95 2.62
N ILE A 389 -24.30 4.92 2.12
CA ILE A 389 -24.07 4.92 0.69
C ILE A 389 -24.19 3.46 0.25
N THR A 390 -25.24 3.18 -0.53
CA THR A 390 -25.58 1.82 -0.99
C THR A 390 -24.92 1.46 -2.32
N ASP A 391 -24.33 2.42 -3.05
CA ASP A 391 -23.72 2.16 -4.35
C ASP A 391 -22.18 2.17 -4.27
N PRO A 392 -21.51 1.01 -4.43
CA PRO A 392 -20.05 0.91 -4.55
C PRO A 392 -19.46 1.79 -5.67
N ARG A 393 -20.23 2.06 -6.74
CA ARG A 393 -19.80 2.94 -7.84
C ARG A 393 -19.56 4.38 -7.39
N SER A 394 -20.15 4.76 -6.25
CA SER A 394 -19.89 6.07 -5.65
C SER A 394 -18.45 6.29 -5.21
N ALA A 395 -17.64 5.22 -5.13
CA ALA A 395 -16.20 5.29 -4.98
C ALA A 395 -15.52 6.14 -6.07
N PHE A 396 -16.17 6.31 -7.22
CA PHE A 396 -15.75 7.13 -8.36
C PHE A 396 -16.78 8.18 -8.76
N SER A 397 -17.76 8.48 -7.90
CA SER A 397 -18.76 9.52 -8.20
C SER A 397 -18.07 10.84 -8.53
N THR A 398 -18.53 11.49 -9.59
CA THR A 398 -18.18 12.86 -9.97
C THR A 398 -19.41 13.75 -9.81
N GLY A 399 -19.22 15.04 -9.52
CA GLY A 399 -20.29 16.02 -9.34
C GLY A 399 -20.34 16.68 -7.96
N PRO A 400 -21.38 17.48 -7.67
CA PRO A 400 -21.47 18.27 -6.45
C PRO A 400 -21.36 17.44 -5.18
N GLY A 401 -20.39 17.76 -4.32
CA GLY A 401 -20.14 17.04 -3.07
C GLY A 401 -19.22 15.82 -3.20
N THR A 402 -18.56 15.64 -4.35
CA THR A 402 -17.52 14.62 -4.51
C THR A 402 -16.37 14.85 -3.53
N ASN A 403 -15.92 13.78 -2.87
CA ASN A 403 -14.70 13.83 -2.09
C ASN A 403 -13.50 13.62 -3.01
N HIS A 404 -12.83 14.72 -3.35
CA HIS A 404 -11.70 14.73 -4.27
C HIS A 404 -10.54 13.82 -3.84
N TRP A 405 -10.28 13.65 -2.54
CA TRP A 405 -9.21 12.79 -2.04
C TRP A 405 -9.51 11.30 -2.23
N VAL A 406 -10.76 10.89 -2.02
CA VAL A 406 -11.17 9.50 -2.25
C VAL A 406 -11.19 9.19 -3.75
N LEU A 407 -11.66 10.13 -4.58
CA LEU A 407 -11.57 9.98 -6.04
C LEU A 407 -10.11 9.82 -6.49
N TYR A 408 -9.20 10.69 -6.03
CA TYR A 408 -7.77 10.61 -6.33
C TYR A 408 -7.14 9.28 -5.90
N TYR A 409 -7.46 8.80 -4.70
CA TYR A 409 -6.97 7.52 -4.18
C TYR A 409 -7.53 6.33 -4.98
N ASN A 410 -8.85 6.26 -5.17
CA ASN A 410 -9.49 5.12 -5.81
C ASN A 410 -9.13 5.02 -7.30
N ALA A 411 -8.98 6.16 -7.98
CA ALA A 411 -8.49 6.20 -9.35
C ALA A 411 -7.08 5.57 -9.44
N GLN A 412 -6.17 5.93 -8.53
CA GLN A 412 -4.85 5.30 -8.44
C GLN A 412 -4.94 3.80 -8.17
N VAL A 413 -5.74 3.34 -7.18
CA VAL A 413 -5.90 1.90 -6.90
C VAL A 413 -6.32 1.14 -8.15
N TYR A 414 -7.31 1.65 -8.87
CA TYR A 414 -7.80 1.04 -10.10
C TYR A 414 -6.66 0.89 -11.13
N MET A 415 -5.97 1.98 -11.44
CA MET A 415 -4.89 2.00 -12.43
C MET A 415 -3.71 1.12 -12.00
N GLN A 416 -3.30 1.19 -10.73
CA GLN A 416 -2.19 0.41 -10.20
C GLN A 416 -2.47 -1.09 -10.26
N ASN A 417 -3.64 -1.53 -9.79
CA ASN A 417 -4.00 -2.94 -9.83
C ASN A 417 -4.09 -3.46 -11.26
N TYR A 418 -4.61 -2.65 -12.19
CA TYR A 418 -4.66 -3.01 -13.62
C TYR A 418 -3.26 -3.15 -14.24
N LEU A 419 -2.41 -2.14 -14.06
CA LEU A 419 -1.07 -2.10 -14.66
C LEU A 419 -0.14 -3.18 -14.05
N LEU A 420 -0.24 -3.40 -12.74
CA LEU A 420 0.60 -4.38 -12.05
C LEU A 420 0.30 -5.82 -12.46
N GLN A 421 -0.95 -6.18 -12.76
CA GLN A 421 -1.27 -7.50 -13.32
C GLN A 421 -0.50 -7.79 -14.63
N SER A 422 -0.20 -6.76 -15.41
CA SER A 422 0.58 -6.88 -16.64
C SER A 422 2.09 -6.81 -16.40
N LEU A 423 2.53 -6.06 -15.38
CA LEU A 423 3.96 -5.83 -15.09
C LEU A 423 4.58 -6.98 -14.30
N LEU A 424 3.90 -7.45 -13.24
CA LEU A 424 4.43 -8.39 -12.25
C LEU A 424 4.87 -9.75 -12.84
N PRO A 425 4.18 -10.34 -13.84
CA PRO A 425 4.64 -11.59 -14.45
C PRO A 425 6.05 -11.51 -15.06
N ARG A 426 6.51 -10.31 -15.47
CA ARG A 426 7.88 -10.12 -15.99
C ARG A 426 8.96 -10.27 -14.93
N PHE A 427 8.57 -10.28 -13.66
CA PHE A 427 9.43 -10.44 -12.50
C PHE A 427 9.15 -11.75 -11.74
N ASP A 428 8.33 -12.64 -12.30
CA ASP A 428 7.88 -13.89 -11.66
C ASP A 428 7.18 -13.64 -10.31
N ILE A 429 6.40 -12.56 -10.21
CA ILE A 429 5.67 -12.19 -9.00
C ILE A 429 4.17 -12.45 -9.22
N PRO A 430 3.56 -13.46 -8.57
CA PRO A 430 2.11 -13.64 -8.59
C PRO A 430 1.38 -12.44 -7.97
N PHE A 431 0.26 -12.07 -8.58
CA PHE A 431 -0.63 -11.02 -8.10
C PHE A 431 -1.84 -11.61 -7.37
N ILE A 432 -2.08 -11.18 -6.14
CA ILE A 432 -3.27 -11.50 -5.36
C ILE A 432 -4.20 -10.28 -5.39
N PRO A 433 -5.31 -10.30 -6.14
CA PRO A 433 -6.23 -9.19 -6.16
C PRO A 433 -6.83 -8.97 -4.76
N GLN A 434 -6.82 -7.72 -4.28
CA GLN A 434 -7.54 -7.31 -3.05
C GLN A 434 -8.71 -6.40 -3.38
N ASN A 435 -9.12 -6.42 -4.64
CA ASN A 435 -10.26 -5.69 -5.13
C ASN A 435 -11.45 -6.44 -4.58
N VAL A 436 -12.03 -5.95 -3.48
CA VAL A 436 -13.34 -6.43 -3.07
C VAL A 436 -14.24 -6.20 -4.26
N PRO A 437 -14.89 -7.25 -4.78
CA PRO A 437 -15.87 -7.09 -5.81
C PRO A 437 -16.81 -5.95 -5.48
N MET A 438 -16.91 -4.93 -6.35
CA MET A 438 -17.89 -3.84 -6.18
C MET A 438 -19.36 -4.32 -6.33
N TYR A 439 -19.66 -5.60 -6.11
CA TYR A 439 -20.85 -6.26 -6.64
C TYR A 439 -22.09 -6.08 -5.76
N THR A 440 -23.10 -5.46 -6.39
CA THR A 440 -24.49 -5.90 -6.66
C THR A 440 -25.35 -6.55 -5.59
N THR A 441 -24.91 -6.69 -4.34
CA THR A 441 -25.72 -7.35 -3.33
C THR A 441 -26.44 -6.32 -2.47
N ASN A 442 -27.75 -6.54 -2.29
CA ASN A 442 -28.62 -5.87 -1.32
C ASN A 442 -28.17 -6.18 0.13
N VAL A 443 -26.87 -6.16 0.42
CA VAL A 443 -26.34 -6.27 1.77
C VAL A 443 -26.48 -4.89 2.37
N THR A 444 -27.64 -4.67 2.99
CA THR A 444 -27.86 -3.50 3.84
C THR A 444 -26.90 -3.61 5.01
N PHE A 445 -25.80 -2.86 4.96
CA PHE A 445 -24.88 -2.74 6.08
C PHE A 445 -25.61 -2.00 7.22
N VAL A 446 -25.99 -2.73 8.26
CA VAL A 446 -26.49 -2.12 9.50
C VAL A 446 -25.30 -1.44 10.16
N LEU A 447 -25.19 -0.12 9.97
CA LEU A 447 -24.13 0.68 10.56
C LEU A 447 -24.29 0.72 12.08
N GLN A 448 -23.40 0.04 12.80
CA GLN A 448 -23.13 0.41 14.19
C GLN A 448 -22.46 1.79 14.21
N ARG A 449 -23.06 2.73 14.94
CA ARG A 449 -22.43 4.02 15.27
C ARG A 449 -21.22 3.75 16.16
N SER A 450 -20.05 3.66 15.57
CA SER A 450 -18.79 3.67 16.33
C SER A 450 -18.44 5.10 16.70
N THR A 451 -18.09 5.32 17.98
CA THR A 451 -17.57 6.59 18.50
C THR A 451 -16.06 6.75 18.26
N GLN A 452 -15.41 5.74 17.67
CA GLN A 452 -13.98 5.80 17.38
C GLN A 452 -13.70 6.64 16.11
N PRO A 453 -12.51 7.26 16.01
CA PRO A 453 -12.06 7.92 14.79
C PRO A 453 -12.25 6.99 13.59
N ARG A 454 -12.79 7.52 12.48
CA ARG A 454 -13.06 6.71 11.28
C ARG A 454 -11.75 6.25 10.66
N GLU A 455 -11.40 4.99 10.88
CA GLU A 455 -10.29 4.34 10.21
C GLU A 455 -10.72 3.97 8.78
N CYS A 456 -10.43 4.86 7.83
CA CYS A 456 -10.87 4.73 6.44
C CYS A 456 -10.07 3.75 5.59
N LEU A 457 -8.92 3.32 6.11
CA LEU A 457 -8.07 2.31 5.47
C LEU A 457 -8.44 0.89 5.89
N ARG A 458 -9.31 0.73 6.89
CA ARG A 458 -9.70 -0.58 7.43
C ARG A 458 -11.19 -0.84 7.29
N TYR A 459 -11.54 -2.05 6.89
CA TYR A 459 -12.91 -2.55 7.04
C TYR A 459 -13.17 -2.85 8.52
N ALA A 460 -14.42 -2.72 8.95
CA ALA A 460 -14.74 -3.07 10.33
C ALA A 460 -14.46 -4.55 10.52
N PHE A 461 -13.82 -4.90 11.62
CA PHE A 461 -13.49 -6.28 11.93
C PHE A 461 -14.75 -7.13 12.05
N GLY A 462 -14.74 -8.31 11.42
CA GLY A 462 -15.91 -9.17 11.30
C GLY A 462 -16.98 -8.65 10.33
N SER A 463 -16.70 -7.58 9.58
CA SER A 463 -17.58 -7.19 8.48
C SER A 463 -17.42 -8.17 7.31
N PRO A 464 -18.49 -8.43 6.54
CA PRO A 464 -18.41 -9.34 5.39
C PRO A 464 -17.29 -8.98 4.41
N VAL A 465 -17.00 -7.68 4.26
CA VAL A 465 -15.95 -7.22 3.36
C VAL A 465 -14.54 -7.49 3.90
N GLU A 466 -14.34 -7.36 5.22
CA GLU A 466 -13.07 -7.76 5.85
C GLU A 466 -12.84 -9.27 5.68
N GLU A 467 -13.88 -10.08 5.89
CA GLU A 467 -13.81 -11.52 5.68
C GLU A 467 -13.50 -11.90 4.23
N ILE A 468 -14.11 -11.23 3.25
CA ILE A 468 -13.80 -11.41 1.83
C ILE A 468 -12.33 -11.09 1.53
N MET A 469 -11.82 -9.95 2.04
CA MET A 469 -10.42 -9.57 1.83
C MET A 469 -9.46 -10.59 2.45
N ARG A 470 -9.73 -10.99 3.69
CA ARG A 470 -8.97 -12.01 4.41
C ARG A 470 -8.96 -13.33 3.66
N SER A 471 -10.13 -13.82 3.26
CA SER A 471 -10.26 -15.07 2.49
C SER A 471 -9.55 -15.00 1.15
N THR A 472 -9.66 -13.87 0.44
CA THR A 472 -8.98 -13.65 -0.85
C THR A 472 -7.46 -13.67 -0.67
N LEU A 473 -6.94 -13.01 0.36
CA LEU A 473 -5.51 -13.05 0.68
C LEU A 473 -5.05 -14.49 0.97
N LEU A 474 -5.70 -15.17 1.91
CA LEU A 474 -5.30 -16.52 2.33
C LEU A 474 -5.38 -17.51 1.17
N SER A 475 -6.44 -17.44 0.36
CA SER A 475 -6.60 -18.27 -0.83
C SER A 475 -5.55 -17.98 -1.90
N GLY A 476 -5.21 -16.70 -2.11
CA GLY A 476 -4.16 -16.30 -3.03
C GLY A 476 -2.77 -16.80 -2.60
N VAL A 477 -2.45 -16.70 -1.30
CA VAL A 477 -1.21 -17.23 -0.72
C VAL A 477 -1.17 -18.75 -0.84
N TRP A 478 -2.26 -19.42 -0.47
CA TRP A 478 -2.40 -20.87 -0.59
C TRP A 478 -2.08 -21.34 -2.02
N LYS A 479 -2.76 -20.79 -3.03
CA LYS A 479 -2.55 -21.20 -4.43
C LYS A 479 -1.15 -20.92 -4.94
N ALA A 480 -0.55 -19.81 -4.52
CA ALA A 480 0.82 -19.52 -4.89
C ALA A 480 1.83 -20.49 -4.27
N LEU A 481 1.53 -21.05 -3.09
CA LEU A 481 2.33 -22.08 -2.45
C LEU A 481 2.13 -23.46 -3.09
N GLU A 482 0.89 -23.83 -3.44
CA GLU A 482 0.61 -25.08 -4.15
C GLU A 482 1.32 -25.16 -5.51
N GLY A 483 1.42 -24.04 -6.24
CA GLY A 483 2.12 -23.99 -7.52
C GLY A 483 3.63 -24.22 -7.44
N LEU A 484 4.21 -24.35 -6.24
CA LEU A 484 5.63 -24.62 -6.03
C LEU A 484 5.92 -26.10 -5.72
N GLU A 485 4.91 -26.91 -5.40
CA GLU A 485 5.04 -28.36 -5.21
C GLU A 485 4.98 -29.10 -6.55
#